data_AF-C8XJB1-F1
#
_entry.id   AF-C8XJB1-F1
#
_cell.length_a   1.000
_cell.length_b   1.000
_cell.length_c   1.000
_cell.angle_alpha   90.00
_cell.angle_beta   90.00
_cell.angle_gamma   90.00
#
_symmetry.space_group_name_H-M   'P 1'
#
loop_
_entity.id
_entity.type
_entity.pdbx_description
1 polymer ?
#
loop_
_entity_poly.entity_id
_entity_poly.type
_entity_poly.pdbx_seq_one_letter_code
_entity_poly.pdbx_strand_id
1 'polypeptide(L)'
;MPTTGSALRRSIPLPRSAPPANAAPPVHRPQTRSVEAALRALPSHGWTAGWVGRRDRALLVLWRHAGLPFTEIADLTVDDIRIQDGVATIARPDGSAVRLEMTADGLLCGPCGLTRWLHAVDLSTLHSDGRVVASVIARAVPLTAHSPHVCQSPTSGAPDTVGLAVFPDNDRWAPSAAALPVQPGPLARPGRPDRLTPGPTPGSSPGSSRAPEPDAVTRAAALESRAQALLSESF
;
A
#
# COMPACT_ATOMS: atom_id res chain seq x y z
N MET A 1 27.00 -75.58 -23.14
CA MET A 1 25.97 -75.00 -24.02
C MET A 1 24.77 -74.66 -23.13
N PRO A 2 24.29 -73.41 -23.05
CA PRO A 2 24.02 -72.46 -24.14
C PRO A 2 24.74 -71.10 -24.01
N THR A 3 24.77 -70.36 -25.12
CA THR A 3 25.46 -69.08 -25.34
C THR A 3 24.47 -67.92 -25.23
N THR A 4 24.83 -66.91 -24.44
CA THR A 4 24.06 -65.68 -24.21
C THR A 4 24.15 -64.75 -25.42
N GLY A 5 23.05 -64.55 -26.14
CA GLY A 5 22.94 -63.54 -27.20
C GLY A 5 22.58 -62.17 -26.62
N SER A 6 23.58 -61.31 -26.41
CA SER A 6 23.41 -59.92 -25.96
C SER A 6 23.33 -59.00 -27.19
N ALA A 7 22.16 -58.42 -27.46
CA ALA A 7 21.99 -57.41 -28.50
C ALA A 7 22.08 -56.00 -27.88
N LEU A 8 23.25 -55.37 -28.02
CA LEU A 8 23.47 -53.95 -27.73
C LEU A 8 22.66 -53.09 -28.72
N ARG A 9 21.56 -52.47 -28.26
CA ARG A 9 20.94 -51.34 -28.96
C ARG A 9 21.77 -50.08 -28.68
N ARG A 10 22.51 -49.60 -29.69
CA ARG A 10 23.10 -48.26 -29.68
C ARG A 10 22.01 -47.23 -29.97
N SER A 11 21.71 -46.38 -28.99
CA SER A 11 20.85 -45.21 -29.16
C SER A 11 21.64 -44.11 -29.87
N ILE A 12 21.15 -43.65 -31.02
CA ILE A 12 21.70 -42.52 -31.77
C ILE A 12 21.18 -41.22 -31.12
N PRO A 13 22.02 -40.25 -30.71
CA PRO A 13 21.54 -38.95 -30.25
C PRO A 13 21.07 -38.12 -31.44
N LEU A 14 19.83 -37.61 -31.40
CA LEU A 14 19.35 -36.60 -32.33
C LEU A 14 20.06 -35.25 -32.06
N PRO A 15 20.43 -34.48 -33.09
CA PRO A 15 21.04 -33.17 -32.91
C PRO A 15 20.05 -32.20 -32.25
N ARG A 16 20.51 -31.56 -31.19
CA ARG A 16 19.79 -30.52 -30.45
C ARG A 16 19.70 -29.28 -31.36
N SER A 17 18.52 -29.00 -31.89
CA SER A 17 18.29 -27.79 -32.70
C SER A 17 18.59 -26.55 -31.86
N ALA A 18 19.56 -25.75 -32.30
CA ALA A 18 19.84 -24.44 -31.73
C ALA A 18 18.62 -23.51 -31.95
N PRO A 19 18.26 -22.66 -30.97
CA PRO A 19 17.20 -21.68 -31.16
C PRO A 19 17.59 -20.68 -32.27
N PRO A 20 16.63 -20.19 -33.08
CA PRO A 20 16.93 -19.22 -34.13
C PRO A 20 17.46 -17.92 -33.51
N ALA A 21 18.56 -17.40 -34.07
CA ALA A 21 19.27 -16.19 -33.63
C ALA A 21 18.48 -14.87 -33.77
N ASN A 22 17.19 -14.94 -34.12
CA ASN A 22 16.30 -13.78 -34.33
C ASN A 22 15.02 -13.88 -33.46
N ALA A 23 15.11 -14.46 -32.27
CA ALA A 23 14.06 -14.23 -31.27
C ALA A 23 14.18 -12.78 -30.78
N ALA A 24 13.25 -11.92 -31.21
CA ALA A 24 13.10 -10.60 -30.62
C ALA A 24 13.03 -10.76 -29.08
N PRO A 25 13.70 -9.88 -28.30
CA PRO A 25 13.64 -9.96 -26.85
C PRO A 25 12.17 -10.02 -26.42
N PRO A 26 11.81 -10.85 -25.42
CA PRO A 26 10.43 -10.93 -24.98
C PRO A 26 9.99 -9.51 -24.61
N VAL A 27 9.03 -8.98 -25.37
CA VAL A 27 8.38 -7.72 -25.03
C VAL A 27 7.79 -7.94 -23.65
N HIS A 28 8.41 -7.34 -22.64
CA HIS A 28 7.90 -7.35 -21.28
C HIS A 28 6.57 -6.59 -21.31
N ARG A 29 5.47 -7.30 -21.57
CA ARG A 29 4.14 -6.76 -21.28
C ARG A 29 4.09 -6.62 -19.76
N PRO A 30 3.81 -5.43 -19.23
CA PRO A 30 3.57 -5.27 -17.80
C PRO A 30 2.50 -6.29 -17.38
N GLN A 31 2.88 -7.28 -16.58
CA GLN A 31 1.91 -8.21 -16.01
C GLN A 31 1.17 -7.42 -14.94
N THR A 32 -0.03 -6.93 -15.27
CA THR A 32 -0.88 -6.27 -14.28
C THR A 32 -1.10 -7.23 -13.12
N ARG A 33 -0.63 -6.84 -11.93
CA ARG A 33 -0.75 -7.68 -10.75
C ARG A 33 -2.22 -7.79 -10.34
N SER A 34 -2.65 -8.95 -9.84
CA SER A 34 -3.97 -9.05 -9.22
C SER A 34 -4.03 -8.16 -7.97
N VAL A 35 -5.21 -7.59 -7.68
CA VAL A 35 -5.41 -6.71 -6.51
C VAL A 35 -4.96 -7.38 -5.22
N GLU A 36 -5.28 -8.66 -5.05
CA GLU A 36 -4.85 -9.42 -3.87
C GLU A 36 -3.33 -9.49 -3.74
N ALA A 37 -2.62 -9.70 -4.84
CA ALA A 37 -1.18 -9.79 -4.79
C ALA A 37 -0.58 -8.40 -4.50
N ALA A 38 -1.14 -7.32 -5.05
CA ALA A 38 -0.75 -5.96 -4.68
C ALA A 38 -0.98 -5.71 -3.18
N LEU A 39 -2.16 -6.01 -2.67
CA LEU A 39 -2.50 -5.91 -1.25
C LEU A 39 -1.52 -6.71 -0.36
N ARG A 40 -1.12 -7.92 -0.77
CA ARG A 40 -0.16 -8.73 0.02
C ARG A 40 1.25 -8.15 0.04
N ALA A 41 1.65 -7.37 -0.95
CA ALA A 41 2.98 -6.77 -1.00
C ALA A 41 3.08 -5.41 -0.30
N LEU A 42 1.95 -4.75 -0.03
CA LEU A 42 1.96 -3.45 0.61
C LEU A 42 2.56 -3.53 2.02
N PRO A 43 3.54 -2.67 2.36
CA PRO A 43 4.11 -2.62 3.69
C PRO A 43 3.05 -2.24 4.72
N SER A 44 2.98 -2.98 5.83
CA SER A 44 2.00 -2.71 6.89
C SER A 44 2.58 -1.94 8.08
N HIS A 45 3.91 -1.82 8.15
CA HIS A 45 4.65 -1.34 9.32
C HIS A 45 5.98 -0.72 8.86
N GLY A 46 6.72 -0.14 9.81
CA GLY A 46 7.93 0.62 9.54
C GLY A 46 7.63 2.05 9.10
N TRP A 47 8.59 2.95 9.30
CA TRP A 47 8.48 4.35 8.88
C TRP A 47 9.43 4.63 7.72
N THR A 48 9.00 5.23 6.61
CA THR A 48 7.65 5.71 6.25
C THR A 48 6.78 4.66 5.53
N ALA A 49 7.36 3.52 5.16
CA ALA A 49 6.71 2.51 4.31
C ALA A 49 5.34 2.06 4.85
N GLY A 50 5.19 1.82 6.16
CA GLY A 50 3.93 1.40 6.76
C GLY A 50 2.82 2.46 6.72
N TRP A 51 3.16 3.75 6.68
CA TRP A 51 2.17 4.83 6.47
C TRP A 51 1.62 4.73 5.05
N VAL A 52 2.52 4.71 4.07
CA VAL A 52 2.19 4.65 2.64
C VAL A 52 1.40 3.40 2.31
N GLY A 53 1.85 2.23 2.78
CA GLY A 53 1.15 0.98 2.50
C GLY A 53 -0.23 0.87 3.17
N ARG A 54 -0.49 1.57 4.28
CA ARG A 54 -1.85 1.68 4.86
C ARG A 54 -2.75 2.55 3.99
N ARG A 55 -2.24 3.70 3.54
CA ARG A 55 -2.95 4.59 2.61
C ARG A 55 -3.30 3.86 1.32
N ASP A 56 -2.31 3.25 0.70
CA ASP A 56 -2.46 2.53 -0.57
C ASP A 56 -3.42 1.33 -0.43
N ARG A 57 -3.39 0.64 0.71
CA ARG A 57 -4.33 -0.44 1.00
C ARG A 57 -5.76 0.08 1.08
N ALA A 58 -6.00 1.18 1.79
CA ALA A 58 -7.32 1.79 1.86
C ALA A 58 -7.82 2.21 0.48
N LEU A 59 -6.96 2.82 -0.34
CA LEU A 59 -7.29 3.22 -1.71
C LEU A 59 -7.69 2.01 -2.58
N LEU A 60 -6.90 0.94 -2.57
CA LEU A 60 -7.22 -0.28 -3.31
C LEU A 60 -8.51 -0.94 -2.81
N VAL A 61 -8.78 -0.93 -1.50
CA VAL A 61 -10.03 -1.48 -0.93
C VAL A 61 -11.24 -0.67 -1.39
N LEU A 62 -11.20 0.66 -1.29
CA LEU A 62 -12.31 1.53 -1.71
C LEU A 62 -12.58 1.40 -3.21
N TRP A 63 -11.53 1.37 -4.02
CA TRP A 63 -11.67 1.25 -5.47
C TRP A 63 -12.11 -0.16 -5.91
N ARG A 64 -11.41 -1.21 -5.45
CA ARG A 64 -11.56 -2.57 -6.01
C ARG A 64 -12.50 -3.48 -5.23
N HIS A 65 -12.74 -3.22 -3.95
CA HIS A 65 -13.68 -4.01 -3.15
C HIS A 65 -15.01 -3.26 -2.98
N ALA A 66 -14.99 -1.96 -2.73
CA ALA A 66 -16.22 -1.16 -2.65
C ALA A 66 -16.71 -0.66 -4.02
N GLY A 67 -15.89 -0.74 -5.06
CA GLY A 67 -16.29 -0.35 -6.42
C GLY A 67 -16.51 1.16 -6.57
N LEU A 68 -15.95 1.97 -5.67
CA LEU A 68 -16.13 3.42 -5.71
C LEU A 68 -15.29 4.03 -6.84
N PRO A 69 -15.85 4.93 -7.66
CA PRO A 69 -15.07 5.70 -8.62
C PRO A 69 -14.15 6.69 -7.89
N PHE A 70 -13.03 7.05 -8.51
CA PHE A 70 -12.03 7.92 -7.87
C PHE A 70 -12.57 9.30 -7.50
N THR A 71 -13.59 9.80 -8.21
CA THR A 71 -14.29 11.04 -7.85
C THR A 71 -15.02 10.91 -6.51
N GLU A 72 -15.70 9.79 -6.26
CA GLU A 72 -16.35 9.54 -4.97
C GLU A 72 -15.30 9.30 -3.86
N ILE A 73 -14.20 8.62 -4.18
CA ILE A 73 -13.11 8.42 -3.20
C ILE A 73 -12.45 9.75 -2.83
N ALA A 74 -12.30 10.68 -3.78
CA ALA A 74 -11.68 11.98 -3.56
C ALA A 74 -12.51 12.91 -2.65
N ASP A 75 -13.83 12.75 -2.66
CA ASP A 75 -14.74 13.56 -1.85
C ASP A 75 -15.13 12.86 -0.54
N LEU A 76 -14.66 11.63 -0.33
CA LEU A 76 -15.00 10.82 0.83
C LEU A 76 -14.41 11.43 2.11
N THR A 77 -15.25 11.59 3.12
CA THR A 77 -14.84 12.01 4.47
C THR A 77 -14.75 10.82 5.42
N VAL A 78 -14.08 11.01 6.56
CA VAL A 78 -13.99 9.99 7.62
C VAL A 78 -15.39 9.58 8.12
N ASP A 79 -16.38 10.48 8.09
CA ASP A 79 -17.74 10.19 8.57
C ASP A 79 -18.56 9.31 7.64
N ASP A 80 -18.21 9.31 6.35
CA ASP A 80 -18.86 8.46 5.36
C ASP A 80 -18.50 6.99 5.57
N ILE A 81 -17.44 6.68 6.35
CA ILE A 81 -17.02 5.32 6.67
C ILE A 81 -17.38 4.98 8.11
N ARG A 82 -18.21 3.97 8.31
CA ARG A 82 -18.50 3.36 9.62
C ARG A 82 -18.08 1.90 9.63
N ILE A 83 -17.29 1.50 10.63
CA ILE A 83 -16.78 0.12 10.75
C ILE A 83 -17.20 -0.45 12.09
N GLN A 84 -18.01 -1.51 12.06
CA GLN A 84 -18.52 -2.17 13.26
C GLN A 84 -18.79 -3.65 12.97
N ASP A 85 -18.50 -4.52 13.94
CA ASP A 85 -18.81 -5.95 13.90
C ASP A 85 -18.27 -6.66 12.64
N GLY A 86 -17.10 -6.22 12.16
CA GLY A 86 -16.45 -6.75 10.96
C GLY A 86 -16.99 -6.19 9.65
N VAL A 87 -17.93 -5.25 9.67
CA VAL A 87 -18.54 -4.65 8.48
C VAL A 87 -18.09 -3.21 8.33
N ALA A 88 -17.55 -2.85 7.16
CA ALA A 88 -17.39 -1.45 6.78
C ALA A 88 -18.57 -1.02 5.91
N THR A 89 -19.29 0.00 6.35
CA THR A 89 -20.36 0.66 5.61
C THR A 89 -19.84 2.00 5.12
N ILE A 90 -19.94 2.24 3.81
CA ILE A 90 -19.47 3.46 3.16
C ILE A 90 -20.68 4.16 2.53
N ALA A 91 -21.03 5.32 3.06
CA ALA A 91 -22.09 6.16 2.53
C ALA A 91 -21.67 6.75 1.18
N ARG A 92 -22.63 6.85 0.26
CA ARG A 92 -22.44 7.48 -1.06
C ARG A 92 -23.27 8.77 -1.15
N PRO A 93 -22.87 9.71 -2.03
CA PRO A 93 -23.60 10.97 -2.21
C PRO A 93 -25.05 10.80 -2.68
N ASP A 94 -25.37 9.69 -3.35
CA ASP A 94 -26.72 9.36 -3.81
C ASP A 94 -27.64 8.82 -2.70
N GLY A 95 -27.15 8.76 -1.45
CA GLY A 95 -27.87 8.23 -0.30
C GLY A 95 -27.83 6.71 -0.16
N SER A 96 -27.20 6.00 -1.11
CA SER A 96 -26.94 4.56 -0.98
C SER A 96 -25.71 4.29 -0.12
N ALA A 97 -25.49 3.02 0.24
CA ALA A 97 -24.32 2.61 0.98
C ALA A 97 -23.73 1.31 0.43
N VAL A 98 -22.40 1.23 0.36
CA VAL A 98 -21.66 0.01 0.05
C VAL A 98 -21.26 -0.67 1.35
N ARG A 99 -21.41 -1.99 1.41
CA ARG A 99 -20.98 -2.80 2.55
C ARG A 99 -19.84 -3.74 2.16
N LEU A 100 -18.78 -3.71 2.96
CA LEU A 100 -17.67 -4.65 2.89
C LEU A 100 -17.67 -5.52 4.12
N GLU A 101 -17.79 -6.82 3.90
CA GLU A 101 -17.77 -7.82 4.97
C GLU A 101 -16.34 -8.25 5.27
N MET A 102 -16.07 -8.58 6.53
CA MET A 102 -14.79 -9.15 6.97
C MET A 102 -14.51 -10.47 6.23
N THR A 103 -13.25 -10.65 5.84
CA THR A 103 -12.75 -11.90 5.27
C THR A 103 -11.84 -12.61 6.27
N ALA A 104 -11.63 -13.91 6.13
CA ALA A 104 -10.76 -14.66 7.03
C ALA A 104 -9.28 -14.19 6.98
N ASP A 105 -8.79 -13.85 5.77
CA ASP A 105 -7.42 -13.42 5.54
C ASP A 105 -7.21 -11.96 5.98
N GLY A 106 -6.46 -11.75 7.07
CA GLY A 106 -6.15 -10.42 7.62
C GLY A 106 -5.39 -9.50 6.66
N LEU A 107 -4.68 -10.04 5.66
CA LEU A 107 -4.03 -9.26 4.60
C LEU A 107 -5.00 -8.85 3.49
N LEU A 108 -6.20 -9.42 3.40
CA LEU A 108 -7.19 -9.09 2.37
C LEU A 108 -8.47 -8.47 2.93
N CYS A 109 -8.63 -8.47 4.24
CA CYS A 109 -9.82 -7.93 4.88
C CYS A 109 -9.93 -6.42 4.67
N GLY A 110 -10.89 -6.02 3.82
CA GLY A 110 -11.18 -4.62 3.47
C GLY A 110 -11.44 -3.74 4.69
N PRO A 111 -12.40 -4.10 5.58
CA PRO A 111 -12.67 -3.37 6.81
C PRO A 111 -11.43 -3.18 7.70
N CYS A 112 -10.56 -4.19 7.77
CA CYS A 112 -9.29 -4.12 8.50
C CYS A 112 -8.30 -3.13 7.87
N GLY A 113 -8.25 -3.06 6.54
CA GLY A 113 -7.44 -2.08 5.81
C GLY A 113 -7.89 -0.66 6.08
N LEU A 114 -9.21 -0.41 5.99
CA LEU A 114 -9.81 0.89 6.26
C LEU A 114 -9.58 1.32 7.72
N THR A 115 -9.86 0.46 8.68
CA THR A 115 -9.65 0.75 10.12
C THR A 115 -8.22 1.22 10.40
N ARG A 116 -7.22 0.53 9.83
CA ARG A 116 -5.81 0.86 10.04
C ARG A 116 -5.38 2.17 9.40
N TRP A 117 -6.04 2.58 8.31
CA TRP A 117 -5.81 3.86 7.67
C TRP A 117 -6.50 5.00 8.41
N LEU A 118 -7.78 4.84 8.77
CA LEU A 118 -8.51 5.83 9.57
C LEU A 118 -7.81 6.13 10.90
N HIS A 119 -7.31 5.10 11.58
CA HIS A 119 -6.48 5.28 12.76
C HIS A 119 -5.20 6.10 12.48
N ALA A 120 -4.58 5.93 11.32
CA ALA A 120 -3.39 6.71 10.94
C ALA A 120 -3.76 8.18 10.66
N VAL A 121 -4.91 8.43 10.03
CA VAL A 121 -5.49 9.78 9.85
C VAL A 121 -5.74 10.42 11.21
N ASP A 122 -6.42 9.74 12.14
CA ASP A 122 -6.67 10.22 13.50
C ASP A 122 -5.37 10.59 14.22
N LEU A 123 -4.36 9.70 14.19
CA LEU A 123 -3.06 9.99 14.80
C LEU A 123 -2.41 11.26 14.23
N SER A 124 -2.53 11.48 12.91
CA SER A 124 -1.94 12.63 12.25
C SER A 124 -2.64 13.95 12.56
N THR A 125 -3.93 13.88 12.87
CA THR A 125 -4.75 15.03 13.29
C THR A 125 -4.54 15.34 14.77
N LEU A 126 -4.53 14.32 15.62
CA LEU A 126 -4.42 14.46 17.07
C LEU A 126 -2.99 14.80 17.53
N HIS A 127 -1.97 14.44 16.75
CA HIS A 127 -0.57 14.69 17.09
C HIS A 127 0.12 15.61 16.08
N SER A 128 0.37 16.85 16.51
CA SER A 128 1.17 17.81 15.74
C SER A 128 2.64 17.40 15.61
N ASP A 129 3.18 16.68 16.60
CA ASP A 129 4.53 16.09 16.54
C ASP A 129 4.52 14.80 15.69
N GLY A 130 5.03 14.92 14.46
CA GLY A 130 5.17 13.80 13.54
C GLY A 130 6.02 12.64 14.05
N ARG A 131 6.87 12.83 15.07
CA ARG A 131 7.64 11.74 15.68
C ARG A 131 6.76 10.75 16.42
N VAL A 132 5.65 11.21 16.99
CA VAL A 132 4.67 10.34 17.66
C VAL A 132 4.02 9.45 16.62
N VAL A 133 3.49 10.04 15.55
CA VAL A 133 2.90 9.32 14.41
C VAL A 133 3.89 8.31 13.84
N ALA A 134 5.12 8.76 13.55
CA ALA A 134 6.18 7.90 13.03
C ALA A 134 6.50 6.72 13.94
N SER A 135 6.60 6.96 15.25
CA SER A 135 6.90 5.92 16.23
C SER A 135 5.79 4.89 16.35
N VAL A 136 4.52 5.32 16.34
CA VAL A 136 3.37 4.42 16.41
C VAL A 136 3.30 3.55 15.16
N ILE A 137 3.44 4.14 13.97
CA ILE A 137 3.41 3.41 12.70
C ILE A 137 4.62 2.47 12.56
N ALA A 138 5.81 2.92 12.96
CA ALA A 138 7.03 2.10 12.91
C ALA A 138 6.94 0.85 13.80
N ARG A 139 6.33 0.99 14.98
CA ARG A 139 6.21 -0.08 15.98
C ARG A 139 4.97 -0.95 15.82
N ALA A 140 4.12 -0.65 14.85
CA ALA A 140 2.94 -1.47 14.60
C ALA A 140 3.33 -2.91 14.25
N VAL A 141 2.58 -3.87 14.80
CA VAL A 141 2.80 -5.29 14.51
C VAL A 141 2.63 -5.54 13.00
N PRO A 142 3.56 -6.27 12.35
CA PRO A 142 3.42 -6.64 10.95
C PRO A 142 2.10 -7.35 10.68
N LEU A 143 1.43 -6.98 9.58
CA LEU A 143 0.20 -7.59 9.15
C LEU A 143 0.53 -8.89 8.43
N THR A 144 -0.18 -9.95 8.80
CA THR A 144 -0.09 -11.27 8.18
C THR A 144 -1.51 -11.79 7.93
N ALA A 145 -1.64 -12.88 7.15
CA ALA A 145 -2.94 -13.47 6.87
C ALA A 145 -3.70 -13.92 8.13
N HIS A 146 -2.98 -14.19 9.22
CA HIS A 146 -3.54 -14.66 10.50
C HIS A 146 -3.63 -13.55 11.56
N SER A 147 -3.33 -12.30 11.20
CA SER A 147 -3.44 -11.20 12.15
C SER A 147 -4.89 -11.03 12.62
N PRO A 148 -5.13 -10.68 13.89
CA PRO A 148 -6.47 -10.49 14.41
C PRO A 148 -7.19 -9.34 13.68
N HIS A 149 -8.52 -9.49 13.58
CA HIS A 149 -9.38 -8.53 12.91
C HIS A 149 -9.69 -7.34 13.81
N VAL A 150 -9.04 -6.22 13.54
CA VAL A 150 -9.30 -4.95 14.25
C VAL A 150 -10.65 -4.33 13.88
N CYS A 151 -11.25 -4.75 12.75
CA CYS A 151 -12.55 -4.27 12.30
C CYS A 151 -13.75 -4.85 13.07
N GLN A 152 -13.51 -5.82 13.96
CA GLN A 152 -14.54 -6.35 14.85
C GLN A 152 -14.86 -5.38 15.98
N SER A 153 -13.88 -4.55 16.38
CA SER A 153 -14.11 -3.46 17.31
C SER A 153 -14.71 -2.26 16.58
N PRO A 154 -15.68 -1.54 17.18
CA PRO A 154 -16.22 -0.34 16.57
C PRO A 154 -15.09 0.68 16.37
N THR A 155 -14.93 1.12 15.12
CA THR A 155 -14.10 2.28 14.79
C THR A 155 -15.04 3.45 14.60
N SER A 156 -14.98 4.40 15.52
CA SER A 156 -15.65 5.70 15.38
C SER A 156 -14.59 6.70 14.92
N GLY A 157 -14.88 7.47 13.87
CA GLY A 157 -14.08 8.67 13.58
C GLY A 157 -14.00 9.50 14.87
N ALA A 158 -12.80 9.85 15.29
CA ALA A 158 -12.65 10.73 16.43
C ALA A 158 -13.45 12.01 16.17
N PRO A 159 -14.04 12.67 17.19
CA PRO A 159 -14.75 13.93 16.99
C PRO A 159 -13.92 14.98 16.22
N ASP A 160 -12.60 14.93 16.40
CA ASP A 160 -11.63 15.82 15.76
C ASP A 160 -11.32 15.47 14.30
N THR A 161 -11.76 14.31 13.79
CA THR A 161 -11.59 13.89 12.40
C THR A 161 -12.87 13.95 11.57
N VAL A 162 -13.97 14.42 12.16
CA VAL A 162 -15.23 14.68 11.48
C VAL A 162 -15.02 15.65 10.30
N GLY A 163 -15.55 15.30 9.14
CA GLY A 163 -15.44 16.07 7.90
C GLY A 163 -14.05 16.09 7.26
N LEU A 164 -13.04 15.43 7.85
CA LEU A 164 -11.73 15.31 7.19
C LEU A 164 -11.82 14.36 6.00
N ALA A 165 -11.16 14.72 4.91
CA ALA A 165 -11.00 13.85 3.76
C ALA A 165 -10.26 12.56 4.16
N VAL A 166 -10.71 11.41 3.67
CA VAL A 166 -10.03 10.13 3.89
C VAL A 166 -8.64 10.13 3.26
N PHE A 167 -8.44 10.86 2.16
CA PHE A 167 -7.13 11.07 1.54
C PHE A 167 -6.81 12.57 1.47
N PRO A 168 -6.14 13.13 2.49
CA PRO A 168 -5.80 14.55 2.48
C PRO A 168 -4.78 14.87 1.38
N ASP A 169 -4.96 16.04 0.74
CA ASP A 169 -4.16 16.49 -0.40
C ASP A 169 -2.68 16.71 -0.05
N ASN A 170 -2.45 17.35 1.10
CA ASN A 170 -1.13 17.55 1.66
C ASN A 170 -0.84 16.47 2.70
N ASP A 171 -0.82 15.22 2.27
CA ASP A 171 -0.21 14.16 3.06
C ASP A 171 1.30 14.42 3.12
N ARG A 172 1.69 15.27 4.07
CA ARG A 172 3.09 15.66 4.36
C ARG A 172 3.98 14.47 4.70
N TRP A 173 3.41 13.29 4.92
CA TRP A 173 4.08 12.05 5.26
C TRP A 173 4.14 11.06 4.10
N ALA A 174 3.39 11.29 3.03
CA ALA A 174 3.60 10.57 1.79
C ALA A 174 4.98 10.97 1.22
N PRO A 175 5.85 9.99 0.90
CA PRO A 175 7.01 10.30 0.09
C PRO A 175 6.49 10.92 -1.20
N SER A 176 7.06 12.07 -1.59
CA SER A 176 6.91 12.55 -2.95
C SER A 176 7.22 11.40 -3.90
N ALA A 177 6.46 11.23 -4.97
CA ALA A 177 6.54 10.06 -5.87
C ALA A 177 7.97 9.74 -6.38
N ALA A 178 8.93 10.66 -6.22
CA ALA A 178 10.35 10.48 -6.46
C ALA A 178 11.13 9.65 -5.40
N ALA A 179 10.52 9.26 -4.27
CA ALA A 179 11.24 8.76 -3.10
C ALA A 179 10.70 7.43 -2.52
N LEU A 180 10.26 6.48 -3.36
CA LEU A 180 10.14 5.10 -2.92
C LEU A 180 11.50 4.40 -3.08
N PRO A 181 12.25 4.15 -1.98
CA PRO A 181 13.45 3.34 -2.07
C PRO A 181 13.06 1.89 -2.40
N VAL A 182 13.69 1.35 -3.45
CA VAL A 182 13.83 -0.09 -3.68
C VAL A 182 14.35 -0.73 -2.39
N GLN A 183 13.70 -1.81 -1.97
CA GLN A 183 13.98 -2.56 -0.74
C GLN A 183 15.49 -2.81 -0.54
N PRO A 184 16.08 -2.53 0.64
CA PRO A 184 17.41 -3.00 0.97
C PRO A 184 17.36 -4.52 1.22
N GLY A 185 18.21 -5.27 0.52
CA GLY A 185 18.53 -6.66 0.84
C GLY A 185 19.14 -6.83 2.25
N PRO A 186 19.37 -8.07 2.69
CA PRO A 186 19.65 -8.38 4.08
C PRO A 186 20.90 -7.68 4.63
N LEU A 187 20.64 -6.93 5.72
CA LEU A 187 21.49 -6.18 6.64
C LEU A 187 22.99 -6.52 6.64
N ALA A 188 23.81 -5.58 6.15
CA ALA A 188 25.18 -5.39 6.62
C ALA A 188 25.14 -4.70 8.00
N ARG A 189 25.90 -5.28 8.94
CA ARG A 189 26.00 -4.92 10.36
C ARG A 189 26.48 -3.47 10.56
N PRO A 190 25.87 -2.64 11.42
CA PRO A 190 26.37 -1.28 11.68
C PRO A 190 27.65 -1.30 12.53
N GLY A 191 28.71 -0.70 12.00
CA GLY A 191 29.84 -0.22 12.78
C GLY A 191 29.43 1.01 13.62
N ARG A 192 29.98 1.08 14.83
CA ARG A 192 29.81 2.10 15.87
C ARG A 192 29.96 3.54 15.35
N PRO A 193 29.10 4.51 15.77
CA PRO A 193 29.33 5.92 15.47
C PRO A 193 30.27 6.57 16.49
N ASP A 194 31.28 7.28 15.97
CA ASP A 194 32.07 8.25 16.71
C ASP A 194 31.34 9.61 16.82
N ARG A 195 31.86 10.40 17.77
CA ARG A 195 31.21 11.45 18.57
C ARG A 195 31.03 12.82 17.89
N LEU A 196 29.86 13.42 18.16
CA LEU A 196 29.40 14.83 18.16
C LEU A 196 30.34 15.99 17.74
N THR A 197 29.79 16.88 16.92
CA THR A 197 30.06 18.35 16.91
C THR A 197 28.75 19.13 16.70
N PRO A 198 28.46 20.20 17.48
CA PRO A 198 27.27 21.04 17.30
C PRO A 198 27.57 22.35 16.53
N GLY A 199 26.62 22.77 15.68
CA GLY A 199 26.56 24.12 15.11
C GLY A 199 25.54 24.23 13.96
N PRO A 200 25.20 25.44 13.52
CA PRO A 200 24.41 26.46 14.20
C PRO A 200 22.93 26.45 13.74
N THR A 201 22.06 27.14 14.50
CA THR A 201 20.62 27.30 14.22
C THR A 201 20.34 28.02 12.88
N PRO A 202 19.43 27.52 12.03
CA PRO A 202 18.84 28.32 10.97
C PRO A 202 17.63 29.11 11.51
N GLY A 203 17.70 30.43 11.36
CA GLY A 203 16.59 31.33 11.56
C GLY A 203 15.56 31.29 10.43
N SER A 204 14.39 31.80 10.77
CA SER A 204 13.39 32.44 9.91
C SER A 204 12.74 31.59 8.81
N SER A 205 11.56 31.10 9.17
CA SER A 205 10.51 30.60 8.29
C SER A 205 10.22 31.56 7.12
N PRO A 206 10.21 31.09 5.86
CA PRO A 206 9.44 31.73 4.81
C PRO A 206 7.96 31.40 5.03
N GLY A 207 7.11 32.42 4.93
CA GLY A 207 5.67 32.31 5.06
C GLY A 207 5.11 31.21 4.16
N SER A 208 4.33 30.32 4.77
CA SER A 208 3.57 29.28 4.09
C SER A 208 2.49 29.93 3.23
N SER A 209 2.83 30.27 1.99
CA SER A 209 1.83 30.61 0.99
C SER A 209 1.05 29.32 0.72
N ARG A 210 -0.18 29.24 1.22
CA ARG A 210 -1.08 28.10 1.05
C ARG A 210 -1.37 28.01 -0.46
N ALA A 211 -0.81 26.98 -1.12
CA ALA A 211 -1.17 26.68 -2.49
C ALA A 211 -2.70 26.53 -2.59
N PRO A 212 -3.33 26.96 -3.70
CA PRO A 212 -4.76 26.75 -3.90
C PRO A 212 -5.06 25.25 -3.79
N GLU A 213 -6.13 24.89 -3.07
CA GLU A 213 -6.53 23.49 -2.97
C GLU A 213 -6.83 22.92 -4.36
N PRO A 214 -6.30 21.73 -4.69
CA PRO A 214 -6.62 21.08 -5.95
C PRO A 214 -8.13 20.80 -6.01
N ASP A 215 -8.73 21.03 -7.18
CA ASP A 215 -10.13 20.67 -7.39
C ASP A 215 -10.35 19.14 -7.32
N ALA A 216 -11.61 18.72 -7.12
CA ALA A 216 -11.95 17.31 -6.95
C ALA A 216 -11.49 16.42 -8.13
N VAL A 217 -11.43 16.99 -9.34
CA VAL A 217 -10.96 16.30 -10.55
C VAL A 217 -9.47 16.00 -10.45
N THR A 218 -8.67 16.98 -10.05
CA THR A 218 -7.22 16.82 -9.85
C THR A 218 -6.92 15.78 -8.76
N ARG A 219 -7.70 15.79 -7.68
CA ARG A 219 -7.58 14.78 -6.61
C ARG A 219 -7.91 13.38 -7.09
N ALA A 220 -9.02 13.22 -7.80
CA ALA A 220 -9.43 11.94 -8.37
C ALA A 220 -8.38 11.37 -9.32
N ALA A 221 -7.82 12.21 -10.21
CA ALA A 221 -6.76 11.81 -11.13
C ALA A 221 -5.47 11.38 -10.40
N ALA A 222 -5.11 12.05 -9.30
CA ALA A 222 -3.95 11.67 -8.49
C ALA A 222 -4.15 10.31 -7.80
N LEU A 223 -5.36 10.04 -7.27
CA LEU A 223 -5.72 8.75 -6.70
C LEU A 223 -5.72 7.63 -7.76
N GLU A 224 -6.28 7.90 -8.94
CA GLU A 224 -6.29 6.97 -10.06
C GLU A 224 -4.86 6.61 -10.50
N SER A 225 -4.02 7.62 -10.71
CA SER A 225 -2.61 7.44 -11.07
C SER A 225 -1.88 6.59 -10.03
N ARG A 226 -2.08 6.87 -8.73
CA ARG A 226 -1.49 6.08 -7.65
C ARG A 226 -1.98 4.64 -7.68
N ALA A 227 -3.30 4.42 -7.79
CA ALA A 227 -3.88 3.08 -7.82
C ALA A 227 -3.36 2.26 -9.01
N GLN A 228 -3.18 2.89 -10.17
CA GLN A 228 -2.63 2.24 -11.35
C GLN A 228 -1.14 1.92 -11.19
N ALA A 229 -0.35 2.80 -10.56
CA ALA A 229 1.04 2.54 -10.24
C ALA A 229 1.19 1.32 -9.32
N LEU A 230 0.33 1.17 -8.30
CA LEU A 230 0.32 0.00 -7.41
C LEU A 230 0.09 -1.33 -8.11
N LEU A 231 -0.61 -1.32 -9.24
CA LEU A 231 -0.85 -2.51 -10.06
C LEU A 231 0.22 -2.73 -11.15
N SER A 232 1.11 -1.76 -11.35
CA SER A 232 2.11 -1.73 -12.43
C SER A 232 3.56 -1.86 -11.94
N GLU A 233 3.90 -1.34 -10.76
CA GLU A 233 5.25 -1.37 -10.17
C GLU A 233 5.56 -2.75 -9.58
N SER A 234 6.09 -3.66 -10.40
CA SER A 234 6.81 -4.88 -9.96
C SER A 234 7.64 -5.45 -11.13
N PHE A 235 8.83 -4.89 -11.36
CA PHE A 235 9.90 -5.50 -12.16
C PHE A 235 11.26 -5.22 -11.53
#